data_AF-A0A3S4IUR4-F1
#
_entry.id   AF-A0A3S4IUR4-F1
#
_cell.length_a   1.000
_cell.length_b   1.000
_cell.length_c   1.000
_cell.angle_alpha   90.00
_cell.angle_beta   90.00
_cell.angle_gamma   90.00
#
_symmetry.space_group_name_H-M   'P 1'
#
loop_
_entity.id
_entity.type
_entity.pdbx_description
1 polymer ?
#
loop_
_entity_poly.entity_id
_entity_poly.type
_entity_poly.pdbx_seq_one_letter_code
_entity_poly.pdbx_strand_id
1 'polypeptide(L)'
;MDRGNGNKNSGNGAGLPAGVLNLVQGGRETGQALSSLDDLDGLLFTGSASTGYQLHRQLSGQPEKILALEMGGNNPLIIEDAANIDAAVHLTLQSAFITAGQRCTCARRLLVKQGAQGDAFLARLVDVAGRLQPGRWDDDPQPFIGGLISAQAAQHVMEAWRQREALGGRTLLAPRKVKEGTSLLTPGIIELTGRRGCAG
;
A
#
# COMPACT_ATOMS: atom_id res chain seq x y z
N MET A 1 22.15 32.23 35.66
CA MET A 1 23.53 31.77 35.40
C MET A 1 23.64 30.47 36.17
N ASP A 2 23.31 29.33 35.59
CA ASP A 2 24.08 28.62 34.57
C ASP A 2 23.15 27.86 33.60
N ARG A 3 23.42 27.95 32.29
CA ARG A 3 22.67 27.31 31.21
C ARG A 3 23.45 26.08 30.75
N GLY A 4 23.24 24.96 31.45
CA GLY A 4 23.77 23.65 31.06
C GLY A 4 23.08 23.11 29.82
N ASN A 5 23.87 23.01 28.74
CA ASN A 5 23.52 22.57 27.39
C ASN A 5 23.07 21.10 27.35
N GLY A 6 21.78 20.84 27.50
CA GLY A 6 21.18 19.51 27.41
C GLY A 6 20.72 19.16 26.00
N ASN A 7 21.66 18.71 25.16
CA ASN A 7 21.37 18.13 23.84
C ASN A 7 20.56 16.83 24.01
N LYS A 8 19.23 16.90 23.82
CA LYS A 8 18.35 15.72 23.86
C LYS A 8 18.07 15.24 22.44
N ASN A 9 19.05 14.55 21.85
CA ASN A 9 18.88 13.76 20.63
C ASN A 9 18.04 12.51 20.95
N SER A 10 16.99 12.23 20.19
CA SER A 10 16.18 11.00 20.30
C SER A 10 16.88 9.75 19.72
N GLY A 11 18.22 9.73 19.69
CA GLY A 11 19.08 8.55 19.43
C GLY A 11 19.82 8.03 20.68
N ASN A 12 19.45 8.52 21.87
CA ASN A 12 20.26 8.45 23.10
C ASN A 12 20.53 7.05 23.71
N GLY A 13 20.02 5.95 23.15
CA GLY A 13 20.32 4.60 23.64
C GLY A 13 21.57 3.97 23.01
N ALA A 14 21.95 4.39 21.79
CA ALA A 14 22.93 3.69 20.96
C ALA A 14 24.29 4.41 20.83
N GLY A 15 24.44 5.60 21.41
CA GLY A 15 25.72 6.34 21.43
C GLY A 15 26.18 6.87 20.06
N LEU A 16 25.26 7.12 19.12
CA LEU A 16 25.60 7.68 17.80
C LEU A 16 26.22 9.08 17.94
N PRO A 17 27.39 9.35 17.32
CA PRO A 17 27.96 10.69 17.28
C PRO A 17 27.03 11.71 16.62
N ALA A 18 27.16 12.98 17.03
CA ALA A 18 26.38 14.06 16.44
C ALA A 18 26.68 14.18 14.93
N GLY A 19 25.62 14.37 14.13
CA GLY A 19 25.71 14.52 12.67
C GLY A 19 25.67 13.20 11.87
N VAL A 20 25.85 12.04 12.51
CA VAL A 20 25.77 10.73 11.83
C VAL A 20 24.35 10.41 11.35
N LEU A 21 23.35 10.75 12.16
CA LEU A 21 21.94 10.63 11.80
C LEU A 21 21.26 11.97 12.06
N ASN A 22 20.63 12.52 11.03
CA ASN A 22 19.87 13.75 11.11
C ASN A 22 18.41 13.44 10.76
N LEU A 23 17.47 13.87 11.61
CA LEU A 23 16.04 13.72 11.38
C LEU A 23 15.46 15.07 11.00
N VAL A 24 14.94 15.17 9.77
CA VAL A 24 14.28 16.37 9.28
C VAL A 24 12.83 16.03 8.95
N GLN A 25 11.90 16.56 9.74
CA GLN A 25 10.47 16.33 9.54
C GLN A 25 9.91 17.35 8.54
N GLY A 26 9.00 16.90 7.67
CA GLY A 26 8.31 17.80 6.75
C GLY A 26 7.54 17.06 5.66
N GLY A 27 6.92 17.85 4.79
CA GLY A 27 6.17 17.35 3.63
C GLY A 27 6.96 17.47 2.32
N ARG A 28 6.23 17.74 1.24
CA ARG A 28 6.80 17.87 -0.12
C ARG A 28 7.96 18.86 -0.21
N GLU A 29 7.83 20.04 0.38
CA GLU A 29 8.83 21.11 0.27
C GLU A 29 10.16 20.72 0.91
N THR A 30 10.11 20.11 2.10
CA THR A 30 11.29 19.58 2.79
C THR A 30 11.97 18.48 1.97
N GLY A 31 11.19 17.53 1.42
CA GLY A 31 11.73 16.46 0.59
C GLY A 31 12.40 16.99 -0.69
N GLN A 32 11.81 18.00 -1.33
CA GLN A 32 12.38 18.64 -2.52
C GLN A 32 13.66 19.42 -2.21
N ALA A 33 13.69 20.15 -1.09
CA ALA A 33 14.88 20.85 -0.65
C ALA A 33 16.02 19.87 -0.39
N LEU A 34 15.74 18.77 0.32
CA LEU A 34 16.73 17.73 0.60
C LEU A 34 17.25 17.06 -0.67
N SER A 35 16.38 16.62 -1.58
CA SER A 35 16.82 15.93 -2.81
C SER A 35 17.62 16.81 -3.78
N SER A 36 17.59 18.13 -3.58
CA SER A 36 18.28 19.13 -4.41
C SER A 36 19.61 19.61 -3.83
N LEU A 37 20.05 19.05 -2.70
CA LEU A 37 21.34 19.39 -2.12
C LEU A 37 22.48 18.89 -3.01
N ASP A 38 23.44 19.77 -3.28
CA ASP A 38 24.61 19.45 -4.10
C ASP A 38 25.51 18.43 -3.41
N ASP A 39 25.65 18.52 -2.08
CA ASP A 39 26.53 17.70 -1.24
C ASP A 39 25.96 16.30 -0.90
N LEU A 40 24.86 15.86 -1.52
CA LEU A 40 24.36 14.50 -1.34
C LEU A 40 25.16 13.51 -2.17
N ASP A 41 25.81 12.56 -1.52
CA ASP A 41 26.47 11.43 -2.19
C ASP A 41 25.48 10.35 -2.65
N GLY A 42 24.27 10.33 -2.10
CA GLY A 42 23.29 9.31 -2.43
C GLY A 42 21.87 9.59 -1.94
N LEU A 43 20.89 8.99 -2.63
CA LEU A 43 19.48 9.10 -2.31
C LEU A 43 18.83 7.72 -2.35
N LEU A 44 18.27 7.30 -1.21
CA LEU A 44 17.52 6.06 -1.05
C LEU A 44 16.04 6.41 -0.85
N PHE A 45 15.20 6.05 -1.82
CA PHE A 45 13.78 6.39 -1.81
C PHE A 45 12.91 5.15 -1.73
N THR A 46 11.88 5.19 -0.88
CA THR A 46 10.78 4.23 -0.89
C THR A 46 9.45 4.98 -0.99
N GLY A 47 8.65 4.68 -2.02
CA GLY A 47 7.38 5.38 -2.22
C GLY A 47 6.70 5.10 -3.56
N SER A 48 5.97 6.09 -4.09
CA SER A 48 5.24 5.94 -5.34
C SER A 48 6.17 5.91 -6.55
N ALA A 49 5.77 5.17 -7.59
CA ALA A 49 6.51 5.16 -8.86
C ALA A 49 6.58 6.55 -9.51
N SER A 50 5.51 7.35 -9.39
CA SER A 50 5.46 8.70 -9.94
C SER A 50 6.53 9.62 -9.33
N THR A 51 6.74 9.57 -8.01
CA THR A 51 7.79 10.33 -7.33
C THR A 51 9.17 9.75 -7.64
N GLY A 52 9.33 8.43 -7.66
CA GLY A 52 10.59 7.79 -8.07
C GLY A 52 11.05 8.22 -9.46
N TYR A 53 10.14 8.27 -10.44
CA TYR A 53 10.44 8.78 -11.78
C TYR A 53 10.78 10.27 -11.83
N GLN A 54 10.28 11.08 -10.89
CA GLN A 54 10.66 12.49 -10.78
C GLN A 54 12.09 12.61 -10.24
N LEU A 55 12.43 11.85 -9.19
CA LEU A 55 13.77 11.82 -8.62
C LEU A 55 14.82 11.30 -9.63
N HIS A 56 14.48 10.25 -10.37
CA HIS A 56 15.34 9.74 -11.45
C HIS A 56 15.62 10.81 -12.51
N ARG A 57 14.60 11.59 -12.90
CA ARG A 57 14.78 12.70 -13.85
C ARG A 57 15.60 13.84 -13.25
N GLN A 58 15.38 14.18 -11.98
CA GLN A 58 16.11 15.23 -11.28
C GLN A 58 17.61 14.93 -11.19
N LEU A 59 17.98 13.67 -10.93
CA LEU A 59 19.38 13.25 -10.77
C LEU A 59 20.02 12.75 -12.07
N SER A 60 19.31 12.86 -13.19
CA SER A 60 19.85 12.48 -14.50
C SER A 60 21.09 13.31 -14.83
N GLY A 61 22.20 12.65 -15.17
CA GLY A 61 23.48 13.30 -15.47
C GLY A 61 24.37 13.55 -14.26
N GLN A 62 23.99 13.08 -13.07
CA GLN A 62 24.79 13.12 -11.84
C GLN A 62 25.17 11.69 -11.38
N PRO A 63 25.96 10.93 -12.18
CA PRO A 63 26.27 9.52 -11.90
C PRO A 63 27.10 9.32 -10.62
N GLU A 64 27.74 10.37 -10.10
CA GLU A 64 28.45 10.38 -8.82
C GLU A 64 27.51 10.19 -7.62
N LYS A 65 26.20 10.47 -7.78
CA LYS A 65 25.19 10.31 -6.74
C LYS A 65 24.49 8.96 -6.90
N ILE A 66 24.66 8.06 -5.93
CA ILE A 66 23.95 6.77 -5.96
C ILE A 66 22.45 6.98 -5.78
N LEU A 67 21.63 6.38 -6.63
CA LEU A 67 20.17 6.45 -6.55
C LEU A 67 19.57 5.05 -6.44
N ALA A 68 18.84 4.78 -5.35
CA ALA A 68 18.04 3.58 -5.18
C ALA A 68 16.56 3.94 -5.06
N LEU A 69 15.72 3.29 -5.88
CA LEU A 69 14.29 3.59 -6.01
C LEU A 69 13.44 2.34 -5.75
N GLU A 70 12.92 2.23 -4.52
CA GLU A 70 12.01 1.15 -4.11
C GLU A 70 10.56 1.60 -4.29
N MET A 71 9.93 1.16 -5.38
CA MET A 71 8.62 1.67 -5.81
C MET A 71 7.50 0.63 -5.68
N GLY A 72 6.25 1.10 -5.74
CA GLY A 72 5.08 0.21 -5.77
C GLY A 72 4.94 -0.60 -7.07
N GLY A 73 4.04 -1.59 -7.05
CA GLY A 73 3.75 -2.46 -8.19
C GLY A 73 2.26 -2.79 -8.34
N ASN A 74 1.92 -3.35 -9.50
CA ASN A 74 0.59 -3.90 -9.82
C ASN A 74 0.67 -5.44 -9.83
N ASN A 75 0.84 -6.04 -8.65
CA ASN A 75 1.28 -7.43 -8.49
C ASN A 75 0.15 -8.43 -8.82
N PRO A 76 0.39 -9.41 -9.72
CA PRO A 76 -0.55 -10.49 -9.97
C PRO A 76 -0.38 -11.66 -9.00
N LEU A 77 -1.47 -12.31 -8.64
CA LEU A 77 -1.52 -13.62 -8.00
C LEU A 77 -2.30 -14.58 -8.90
N ILE A 78 -1.76 -15.76 -9.21
CA ILE A 78 -2.39 -16.76 -10.09
C ILE A 78 -2.98 -17.88 -9.25
N ILE A 79 -4.22 -18.26 -9.53
CA ILE A 79 -4.93 -19.39 -8.93
C ILE A 79 -5.34 -20.33 -10.07
N GLU A 80 -4.71 -21.50 -10.12
CA GLU A 80 -4.93 -22.48 -11.19
C GLU A 80 -5.72 -23.70 -10.71
N ASP A 81 -5.04 -24.69 -10.14
CA ASP A 81 -5.64 -25.95 -9.67
C ASP A 81 -5.39 -26.12 -8.17
N ALA A 82 -6.05 -25.29 -7.36
CA ALA A 82 -5.90 -25.32 -5.91
C ALA A 82 -6.53 -26.60 -5.33
N ALA A 83 -5.69 -27.57 -4.94
CA ALA A 83 -6.13 -28.81 -4.28
C ALA A 83 -6.89 -28.57 -2.97
N ASN A 84 -6.61 -27.45 -2.28
CA ASN A 84 -7.33 -26.99 -1.10
C ASN A 84 -7.79 -25.53 -1.30
N ILE A 85 -9.09 -25.36 -1.54
CA ILE A 85 -9.69 -24.04 -1.80
C ILE A 85 -9.56 -23.12 -0.59
N ASP A 86 -9.81 -23.61 0.63
CA ASP A 86 -9.73 -22.76 1.83
C ASP A 86 -8.31 -22.25 2.09
N ALA A 87 -7.30 -23.09 1.86
CA ALA A 87 -5.90 -22.67 1.96
C ALA A 87 -5.55 -21.60 0.90
N ALA A 88 -5.99 -21.80 -0.35
CA ALA A 88 -5.79 -20.82 -1.41
C ALA A 88 -6.51 -19.50 -1.11
N VAL A 89 -7.73 -19.55 -0.54
CA VAL A 89 -8.47 -18.36 -0.12
C VAL A 89 -7.74 -17.65 1.01
N HIS A 90 -7.27 -18.37 2.03
CA HIS A 90 -6.51 -17.78 3.12
C HIS A 90 -5.26 -17.03 2.60
N LEU A 91 -4.45 -17.69 1.75
CA LEU A 91 -3.27 -17.06 1.15
C LEU A 91 -3.63 -15.86 0.26
N THR A 92 -4.75 -15.92 -0.45
CA THR A 92 -5.26 -14.80 -1.26
C THR A 92 -5.63 -13.61 -0.38
N LEU A 93 -6.34 -13.84 0.74
CA LEU A 93 -6.72 -12.79 1.68
C LEU A 93 -5.49 -12.13 2.32
N GLN A 94 -4.50 -12.93 2.74
CA GLN A 94 -3.22 -12.43 3.24
C GLN A 94 -2.51 -11.59 2.18
N SER A 95 -2.45 -12.08 0.95
CA SER A 95 -1.76 -11.40 -0.15
C SER A 95 -2.45 -10.09 -0.54
N ALA A 96 -3.78 -10.03 -0.56
CA ALA A 96 -4.53 -8.87 -1.06
C ALA A 96 -4.83 -7.84 0.04
N PHE A 97 -5.20 -8.29 1.25
CA PHE A 97 -5.86 -7.43 2.23
C PHE A 97 -5.06 -7.19 3.52
N ILE A 98 -4.00 -7.95 3.82
CA ILE A 98 -3.20 -7.69 5.03
C ILE A 98 -2.74 -6.23 5.07
N THR A 99 -2.75 -5.60 6.25
CA THR A 99 -2.42 -4.16 6.40
C THR A 99 -3.32 -3.25 5.53
N ALA A 100 -4.59 -3.64 5.36
CA ALA A 100 -5.55 -3.00 4.45
C ALA A 100 -5.06 -2.89 3.00
N GLY A 101 -4.23 -3.85 2.56
CA GLY A 101 -3.66 -3.86 1.22
C GLY A 101 -2.61 -2.77 0.98
N GLN A 102 -1.95 -2.24 2.02
CA GLN A 102 -0.98 -1.13 1.90
C GLN A 102 0.48 -1.58 1.77
N ARG A 103 0.75 -2.89 1.64
CA ARG A 103 2.12 -3.37 1.37
C ARG A 103 2.43 -3.24 -0.12
N CYS A 104 3.68 -2.92 -0.44
CA CYS A 104 4.16 -2.82 -1.83
C CYS A 104 4.00 -4.15 -2.61
N THR A 105 4.05 -5.28 -1.89
CA THR A 105 3.91 -6.64 -2.42
C THR A 105 2.48 -7.17 -2.44
N CYS A 106 1.48 -6.41 -1.98
CA CYS A 106 0.10 -6.89 -1.97
C CYS A 106 -0.39 -7.22 -3.40
N ALA A 107 -1.14 -8.31 -3.51
CA ALA A 107 -1.79 -8.69 -4.77
C ALA A 107 -2.82 -7.63 -5.16
N ARG A 108 -2.69 -7.11 -6.40
CA ARG A 108 -3.59 -6.12 -7.00
C ARG A 108 -4.48 -6.73 -8.07
N ARG A 109 -4.02 -7.81 -8.69
CA ARG A 109 -4.75 -8.57 -9.71
C ARG A 109 -4.76 -10.03 -9.32
N LEU A 110 -5.93 -10.65 -9.39
CA LEU A 110 -6.11 -12.08 -9.20
C LEU A 110 -6.44 -12.70 -10.55
N LEU A 111 -5.60 -13.63 -11.00
CA LEU A 111 -5.77 -14.35 -12.26
C LEU A 111 -6.25 -15.76 -11.92
N VAL A 112 -7.54 -16.03 -12.14
CA VAL A 112 -8.16 -17.30 -11.78
C VAL A 112 -8.44 -18.10 -13.04
N LYS A 113 -8.09 -19.40 -13.03
CA LYS A 113 -8.41 -20.34 -14.11
C LYS A 113 -9.91 -20.40 -14.32
N GLN A 114 -10.36 -20.36 -15.57
CA GLN A 114 -11.77 -20.46 -15.90
C GLN A 114 -12.31 -21.87 -15.63
N GLY A 115 -13.59 -21.96 -15.28
CA GLY A 115 -14.31 -23.20 -15.05
C GLY A 115 -14.71 -23.40 -13.58
N ALA A 116 -15.41 -24.50 -13.32
CA ALA A 116 -16.11 -24.73 -12.05
C ALA A 116 -15.22 -24.61 -10.80
N GLN A 117 -13.95 -25.02 -10.85
CA GLN A 117 -13.02 -24.88 -9.73
C GLN A 117 -12.68 -23.41 -9.43
N GLY A 118 -12.44 -22.61 -10.48
CA GLY A 118 -12.19 -21.17 -10.35
C GLY A 118 -13.42 -20.43 -9.81
N ASP A 119 -14.61 -20.78 -10.30
CA ASP A 119 -15.88 -20.22 -9.83
C ASP A 119 -16.12 -20.55 -8.34
N ALA A 120 -15.87 -21.80 -7.94
CA ALA A 120 -15.96 -22.24 -6.54
C ALA A 120 -14.97 -21.49 -5.64
N PHE A 121 -13.73 -21.32 -6.10
CA PHE A 121 -12.72 -20.52 -5.39
C PHE A 121 -13.15 -19.05 -5.24
N LEU A 122 -13.64 -18.40 -6.31
CA LEU A 122 -14.11 -17.01 -6.26
C LEU A 122 -15.29 -16.86 -5.31
N ALA A 123 -16.27 -17.76 -5.37
CA ALA A 123 -17.41 -17.76 -4.46
C ALA A 123 -16.96 -17.86 -2.99
N ARG A 124 -16.02 -18.77 -2.71
CA ARG A 124 -15.45 -18.91 -1.36
C ARG A 124 -14.63 -17.70 -0.93
N LEU A 125 -13.84 -17.12 -1.83
CA LEU A 125 -13.08 -15.90 -1.56
C LEU A 125 -14.00 -14.73 -1.20
N VAL A 126 -15.07 -14.51 -1.96
CA VAL A 126 -16.05 -13.45 -1.68
C VAL A 126 -16.73 -13.66 -0.33
N ASP A 127 -17.16 -14.89 -0.05
CA ASP A 127 -17.79 -15.25 1.23
C ASP A 127 -16.88 -14.94 2.42
N VAL A 128 -15.61 -15.38 2.38
CA VAL A 128 -14.68 -15.17 3.50
C VAL A 128 -14.23 -13.70 3.58
N ALA A 129 -13.95 -13.06 2.44
CA ALA A 129 -13.57 -11.64 2.39
C ALA A 129 -14.69 -10.73 2.93
N GLY A 130 -15.95 -11.05 2.64
CA GLY A 130 -17.11 -10.29 3.10
C GLY A 130 -17.32 -10.33 4.62
N ARG A 131 -16.68 -11.28 5.32
CA ARG A 131 -16.71 -11.39 6.78
C ARG A 131 -15.60 -10.60 7.47
N LEU A 132 -14.63 -10.07 6.72
CA LEU A 132 -13.55 -9.28 7.30
C LEU A 132 -14.09 -7.92 7.76
N GLN A 133 -14.01 -7.68 9.06
CA GLN A 133 -14.42 -6.43 9.68
C GLN A 133 -13.17 -5.60 10.03
N PRO A 134 -12.93 -4.47 9.33
CA PRO A 134 -11.89 -3.55 9.73
C PRO A 134 -12.19 -2.93 11.08
N GLY A 135 -11.17 -2.85 11.93
CA GLY A 135 -11.26 -2.25 13.27
C GLY A 135 -10.16 -1.23 13.51
N ARG A 136 -10.18 -0.63 14.69
CA ARG A 136 -9.10 0.20 15.19
C ARG A 136 -7.90 -0.67 15.56
N TRP A 137 -6.73 -0.06 15.62
CA TRP A 137 -5.50 -0.74 15.98
C TRP A 137 -5.52 -1.25 17.44
N ASP A 138 -6.35 -0.66 18.29
CA ASP A 138 -6.50 -0.92 19.73
C ASP A 138 -7.79 -1.67 20.08
N ASP A 139 -8.55 -2.17 19.10
CA ASP A 139 -9.80 -2.92 19.36
C ASP A 139 -9.51 -4.29 20.02
N ASP A 140 -10.43 -4.75 20.85
CA ASP A 140 -10.45 -6.09 21.43
C ASP A 140 -11.83 -6.73 21.18
N PRO A 141 -11.92 -7.83 20.41
CA PRO A 141 -10.84 -8.58 19.77
C PRO A 141 -10.13 -7.81 18.65
N GLN A 142 -8.84 -8.10 18.46
CA GLN A 142 -8.02 -7.48 17.43
C GLN A 142 -8.54 -7.79 16.01
N PRO A 143 -8.67 -6.79 15.13
CA PRO A 143 -9.18 -7.00 13.79
C PRO A 143 -8.10 -7.60 12.89
N PHE A 144 -8.50 -8.38 11.88
CA PHE A 144 -7.58 -8.88 10.87
C PHE A 144 -6.96 -7.75 10.02
N ILE A 145 -7.73 -6.68 9.78
CA ILE A 145 -7.32 -5.49 9.01
C ILE A 145 -7.69 -4.21 9.76
N GLY A 146 -6.81 -3.22 9.69
CA GLY A 146 -7.08 -1.87 10.19
C GLY A 146 -7.61 -0.93 9.10
N GLY A 147 -7.51 0.37 9.35
CA GLY A 147 -7.80 1.40 8.35
C GLY A 147 -6.65 1.65 7.38
N LEU A 148 -6.98 2.35 6.30
CA LEU A 148 -5.98 3.00 5.45
C LEU A 148 -5.27 4.13 6.21
N ILE A 149 -4.20 4.67 5.65
CA ILE A 149 -3.39 5.71 6.30
C ILE A 149 -4.18 6.99 6.61
N SER A 150 -5.23 7.30 5.84
CA SER A 150 -6.08 8.47 6.05
C SER A 150 -7.49 8.30 5.47
N ALA A 151 -8.42 9.15 5.91
CA ALA A 151 -9.77 9.20 5.35
C ALA A 151 -9.77 9.59 3.86
N GLN A 152 -8.83 10.46 3.47
CA GLN A 152 -8.62 10.82 2.06
C GLN A 152 -8.18 9.61 1.22
N ALA A 153 -7.26 8.78 1.74
CA ALA A 153 -6.84 7.56 1.06
C ALA A 153 -8.03 6.60 0.87
N ALA A 154 -8.90 6.45 1.88
CA ALA A 154 -10.13 5.66 1.75
C ALA A 154 -11.08 6.22 0.70
N GLN A 155 -11.21 7.55 0.60
CA GLN A 155 -12.00 8.18 -0.46
C GLN A 155 -11.43 7.91 -1.85
N HIS A 156 -10.11 7.96 -2.03
CA HIS A 156 -9.47 7.65 -3.31
C HIS A 156 -9.68 6.18 -3.71
N VAL A 157 -9.64 5.24 -2.77
CA VAL A 157 -9.93 3.82 -3.05
C VAL A 157 -11.40 3.65 -3.50
N MET A 158 -12.34 4.28 -2.80
CA MET A 158 -13.76 4.25 -3.18
C MET A 158 -14.02 4.88 -4.56
N GLU A 159 -13.34 5.96 -4.88
CA GLU A 159 -13.45 6.62 -6.18
C GLU A 159 -12.86 5.77 -7.29
N ALA A 160 -11.66 5.21 -7.09
CA ALA A 160 -11.05 4.27 -8.02
C ALA A 160 -11.99 3.09 -8.28
N TRP A 161 -12.58 2.50 -7.23
CA TRP A 161 -13.56 1.44 -7.34
C TRP A 161 -14.75 1.82 -8.24
N ARG A 162 -15.40 2.96 -7.98
CA ARG A 162 -16.54 3.44 -8.78
C ARG A 162 -16.18 3.65 -10.24
N GLN A 163 -14.96 4.11 -10.53
CA GLN A 163 -14.47 4.23 -11.89
C GLN A 163 -14.37 2.88 -12.59
N ARG A 164 -13.90 1.82 -11.89
CA ARG A 164 -13.87 0.46 -12.48
C ARG A 164 -15.29 -0.07 -12.73
N GLU A 165 -16.24 0.19 -11.82
CA GLU A 165 -17.65 -0.16 -12.06
C GLU A 165 -18.21 0.58 -13.28
N ALA A 166 -17.97 1.89 -13.40
CA ALA A 166 -18.41 2.71 -14.52
C ALA A 166 -17.83 2.26 -15.87
N LEU A 167 -16.62 1.68 -15.87
CA LEU A 167 -16.01 1.06 -17.05
C LEU A 167 -16.54 -0.36 -17.36
N GLY A 168 -17.57 -0.82 -16.64
CA GLY A 168 -18.24 -2.09 -16.87
C GLY A 168 -17.64 -3.28 -16.11
N GLY A 169 -16.85 -3.01 -15.06
CA GLY A 169 -16.40 -4.02 -14.12
C GLY A 169 -17.58 -4.64 -13.35
N ARG A 170 -17.56 -5.95 -13.16
CA ARG A 170 -18.60 -6.68 -12.42
C ARG A 170 -18.22 -6.77 -10.95
N THR A 171 -19.00 -6.13 -10.10
CA THR A 171 -18.80 -6.18 -8.66
C THR A 171 -19.09 -7.57 -8.10
N LEU A 172 -18.08 -8.20 -7.50
CA LEU A 172 -18.22 -9.45 -6.76
C LEU A 172 -18.39 -9.19 -5.25
N LEU A 173 -17.69 -8.18 -4.72
CA LEU A 173 -17.82 -7.68 -3.36
C LEU A 173 -17.62 -6.17 -3.34
N ALA A 174 -18.64 -5.39 -2.96
CA ALA A 174 -18.52 -3.94 -2.89
C ALA A 174 -17.78 -3.49 -1.61
N PRO A 175 -16.76 -2.63 -1.71
CA PRO A 175 -16.15 -2.02 -0.53
C PRO A 175 -17.11 -1.01 0.11
N ARG A 176 -17.06 -0.90 1.43
CA ARG A 176 -17.92 -0.01 2.20
C ARG A 176 -17.09 0.70 3.27
N LYS A 177 -17.34 2.01 3.45
CA LYS A 177 -16.84 2.74 4.60
C LYS A 177 -17.50 2.19 5.86
N VAL A 178 -16.69 1.72 6.81
CA VAL A 178 -17.19 1.22 8.10
C VAL A 178 -17.77 2.37 8.92
N LYS A 179 -17.12 3.53 8.87
CA LYS A 179 -17.56 4.76 9.52
C LYS A 179 -17.17 5.97 8.66
N GLU A 180 -18.14 6.86 8.40
CA GLU A 180 -17.87 8.09 7.66
C GLU A 180 -16.81 8.96 8.35
N GLY A 181 -16.02 9.67 7.53
CA GLY A 181 -14.90 10.48 8.00
C GLY A 181 -13.69 9.69 8.52
N THR A 182 -13.71 8.35 8.47
CA THR A 182 -12.57 7.50 8.88
C THR A 182 -11.88 6.85 7.68
N SER A 183 -10.77 6.18 7.95
CA SER A 183 -10.03 5.37 6.97
C SER A 183 -10.42 3.89 6.97
N LEU A 184 -11.42 3.48 7.76
CA LEU A 184 -11.86 2.09 7.87
C LEU A 184 -12.73 1.72 6.66
N LEU A 185 -12.22 0.80 5.85
CA LEU A 185 -12.83 0.37 4.60
C LEU A 185 -12.84 -1.15 4.50
N THR A 186 -14.00 -1.75 4.22
CA THR A 186 -14.10 -3.20 4.01
C THR A 186 -13.43 -3.62 2.69
N PRO A 187 -13.04 -4.91 2.54
CA PRO A 187 -12.54 -5.41 1.26
C PRO A 187 -13.49 -5.16 0.10
N GLY A 188 -12.91 -4.97 -1.10
CA GLY A 188 -13.65 -4.90 -2.36
C GLY A 188 -13.02 -5.84 -3.40
N ILE A 189 -13.87 -6.51 -4.18
CA ILE A 189 -13.47 -7.45 -5.24
C ILE A 189 -14.30 -7.16 -6.48
N ILE A 190 -13.64 -6.75 -7.58
CA ILE A 190 -14.26 -6.47 -8.87
C ILE A 190 -13.65 -7.36 -9.94
N GLU A 191 -14.49 -7.93 -10.78
CA GLU A 191 -14.08 -8.71 -11.94
C GLU A 191 -14.02 -7.80 -13.17
N LEU A 192 -12.89 -7.86 -13.88
CA LEU A 192 -12.60 -7.05 -15.06
C LEU A 192 -12.37 -7.88 -16.34
N THR A 193 -12.67 -9.19 -16.29
CA THR A 193 -12.47 -10.12 -17.40
C THR A 193 -13.16 -9.64 -18.67
N GLY A 194 -12.44 -9.64 -19.81
CA GLY A 194 -13.00 -9.26 -21.11
C GLY A 194 -13.24 -7.76 -21.32
N ARG A 195 -12.80 -6.88 -20.39
CA ARG A 195 -12.96 -5.43 -20.52
C ARG A 195 -11.65 -4.75 -20.96
N ARG A 196 -11.67 -4.06 -22.11
CA ARG A 196 -10.54 -3.20 -22.53
C ARG A 196 -10.53 -1.92 -21.68
N GLY A 197 -9.36 -1.47 -21.22
CA GLY A 197 -9.19 -0.18 -20.54
C GLY A 197 -9.36 -0.17 -19.01
N CYS A 198 -9.69 -1.29 -18.37
CA CYS A 198 -9.92 -1.35 -16.91
C CYS A 198 -8.69 -1.77 -16.08
N ALA A 199 -7.60 -2.21 -16.72
CA ALA A 199 -6.46 -2.84 -16.06
C ALA A 199 -5.33 -1.87 -15.61
N GLY A 200 -5.61 -0.56 -15.61
CA GLY A 200 -4.66 0.51 -15.24
C GLY A 200 -4.56 0.77 -13.74
#